data_AF-A0A357V812-F1
#
_entry.id   AF-A0A357V812-F1
#
_cell.length_a   1.000
_cell.length_b   1.000
_cell.length_c   1.000
_cell.angle_alpha   90.00
_cell.angle_beta   90.00
_cell.angle_gamma   90.00
#
_symmetry.space_group_name_H-M   'P 1'
#
loop_
_entity.id
_entity.type
_entity.pdbx_description
1 polymer ?
#
loop_
_entity_poly.entity_id
_entity_poly.type
_entity_poly.pdbx_seq_one_letter_code
_entity_poly.pdbx_strand_id
1 'polypeptide(L)'
;DGRITTLGRGGSDTSAVALAAALKAHRCDIYTDVDGVYTCDPRIVTKARKLSKITYEEMLEMASQGAKVLQTRAVEMAMNHGVRTEVRSSFSAERGTLVVNEEEIVEKQVVSGIAYSRDEAKITLVRVADRPGVAASIFGPLAEASVNVDMIVQNV
;
A
#
# COMPACT_ATOMS: atom_id res chain seq x y z
N ASP A 1 18.77 -27.03 -3.44
CA ASP A 1 18.38 -27.51 -4.79
C ASP A 1 18.49 -26.49 -5.93
N GLY A 2 18.79 -25.20 -5.71
CA GLY A 2 18.92 -24.25 -6.82
C GLY A 2 17.65 -24.09 -7.67
N ARG A 3 16.47 -24.42 -7.12
CA ARG A 3 15.18 -24.32 -7.81
C ARG A 3 14.76 -22.86 -7.93
N ILE A 4 14.34 -22.46 -9.11
CA ILE A 4 13.84 -21.10 -9.41
C ILE A 4 12.40 -21.01 -8.92
N THR A 5 12.06 -19.94 -8.19
CA THR A 5 10.71 -19.64 -7.71
C THR A 5 10.42 -18.14 -7.82
N THR A 6 9.15 -17.77 -7.73
CA THR A 6 8.71 -16.36 -7.67
C THR A 6 8.28 -15.97 -6.25
N LEU A 7 8.20 -14.67 -5.97
CA LEU A 7 7.71 -14.15 -4.69
C LEU A 7 6.18 -13.96 -4.66
N GLY A 8 5.47 -14.42 -5.69
CA GLY A 8 4.03 -14.23 -5.83
C GLY A 8 3.64 -12.80 -6.24
N ARG A 9 2.43 -12.38 -5.85
CA ARG A 9 1.86 -11.07 -6.20
C ARG A 9 2.71 -9.94 -5.64
N GLY A 10 3.06 -8.99 -6.51
CA GLY A 10 3.95 -7.88 -6.15
C GLY A 10 5.41 -8.25 -5.98
N GLY A 11 5.78 -9.49 -6.35
CA GLY A 11 7.15 -9.97 -6.26
C GLY A 11 8.15 -9.09 -7.03
N SER A 12 7.77 -8.56 -8.20
CA SER A 12 8.64 -7.68 -8.99
C SER A 12 9.01 -6.39 -8.23
N ASP A 13 8.01 -5.68 -7.68
CA ASP A 13 8.23 -4.45 -6.91
C ASP A 13 9.09 -4.75 -5.68
N THR A 14 8.77 -5.81 -4.95
CA THR A 14 9.53 -6.24 -3.77
C THR A 14 10.97 -6.61 -4.12
N SER A 15 11.20 -7.37 -5.20
CA SER A 15 12.55 -7.70 -5.66
C SER A 15 13.35 -6.46 -6.07
N ALA A 16 12.72 -5.50 -6.76
CA ALA A 16 13.37 -4.26 -7.17
C ALA A 16 13.83 -3.44 -5.95
N VAL A 17 12.95 -3.26 -4.96
CA VAL A 17 13.29 -2.56 -3.71
C VAL A 17 14.36 -3.33 -2.91
N ALA A 18 14.27 -4.66 -2.82
CA ALA A 18 15.27 -5.48 -2.14
C ALA A 18 16.67 -5.33 -2.76
N LEU A 19 16.75 -5.34 -4.10
CA LEU A 19 17.99 -5.14 -4.82
C LEU A 19 18.52 -3.72 -4.61
N ALA A 20 17.65 -2.70 -4.68
CA ALA A 20 18.03 -1.32 -4.41
C ALA A 20 18.61 -1.15 -3.00
N ALA A 21 17.98 -1.77 -1.98
CA ALA A 21 18.49 -1.78 -0.61
C ALA A 21 19.88 -2.45 -0.53
N ALA A 22 20.02 -3.66 -1.10
CA ALA A 22 21.26 -4.43 -1.06
C ALA A 22 22.42 -3.72 -1.77
N LEU A 23 22.13 -3.04 -2.88
CA LEU A 23 23.11 -2.29 -3.68
C LEU A 23 23.34 -0.86 -3.17
N LYS A 24 22.64 -0.42 -2.11
CA LYS A 24 22.66 0.96 -1.61
C LYS A 24 22.36 1.98 -2.72
N ALA A 25 21.40 1.64 -3.57
CA ALA A 25 20.97 2.52 -4.64
C ALA A 25 20.40 3.82 -4.06
N HIS A 26 20.62 4.93 -4.76
CA HIS A 26 20.06 6.22 -4.36
C HIS A 26 18.53 6.24 -4.40
N ARG A 27 17.93 5.44 -5.29
CA ARG A 27 16.48 5.37 -5.53
C ARG A 27 16.10 4.09 -6.28
N CYS A 28 14.89 3.59 -6.07
CA CYS A 28 14.24 2.55 -6.86
C CYS A 28 13.11 3.16 -7.69
N ASP A 29 13.10 2.96 -9.01
CA ASP A 29 12.01 3.45 -9.87
C ASP A 29 11.09 2.30 -10.26
N ILE A 30 9.80 2.45 -9.95
CA ILE A 30 8.76 1.51 -10.35
C ILE A 30 8.01 2.11 -11.53
N TYR A 31 8.23 1.54 -12.71
CA TYR A 31 7.59 1.95 -13.96
C TYR A 31 6.29 1.17 -14.18
N THR A 32 5.21 1.89 -14.43
CA THR A 32 3.86 1.33 -14.59
C THR A 32 3.04 2.13 -15.62
N ASP A 33 1.76 1.81 -15.81
CA ASP A 33 0.85 2.50 -16.72
C ASP A 33 0.30 3.83 -16.15
N VAL A 34 0.43 4.06 -14.85
CA VAL A 34 0.14 5.34 -14.19
C VAL A 34 1.39 6.20 -14.04
N ASP A 35 1.22 7.53 -14.08
CA ASP A 35 2.32 8.50 -14.03
C ASP A 35 2.65 9.01 -12.62
N GLY A 36 1.96 8.49 -11.60
CA GLY A 36 2.22 8.80 -10.21
C GLY A 36 1.04 8.43 -9.31
N VAL A 37 1.14 8.85 -8.06
CA VAL A 37 0.08 8.76 -7.04
C VAL A 37 -0.68 10.08 -7.04
N TYR A 38 -2.01 10.01 -7.01
CA TYR A 38 -2.88 11.18 -7.00
C TYR A 38 -3.55 11.34 -5.63
N THR A 39 -3.99 12.56 -5.31
CA THR A 39 -4.78 12.87 -4.10
C THR A 39 -6.04 12.02 -3.98
N CYS A 40 -6.61 11.57 -5.10
CA CYS A 40 -7.74 10.63 -5.18
C CYS A 40 -7.85 10.10 -6.61
N ASP A 41 -8.78 9.19 -6.89
CA ASP A 41 -8.97 8.64 -8.24
C ASP A 41 -9.41 9.75 -9.24
N PRO A 42 -8.57 10.11 -10.23
CA PRO A 42 -8.88 11.17 -11.19
C PRO A 42 -10.07 10.83 -12.11
N ARG A 43 -10.45 9.55 -12.21
CA ARG A 43 -11.64 9.12 -12.96
C ARG A 43 -12.95 9.46 -12.26
N ILE A 44 -12.90 9.68 -10.94
CA ILE A 44 -14.06 10.09 -10.13
C ILE A 44 -14.01 11.58 -9.86
N VAL A 45 -12.84 12.10 -9.49
CA VAL A 45 -12.65 13.51 -9.13
C VAL A 45 -11.73 14.17 -10.14
N THR A 46 -12.30 14.94 -11.06
CA THR A 46 -11.54 15.64 -12.12
C THR A 46 -10.54 16.67 -11.61
N LYS A 47 -10.69 17.11 -10.36
CA LYS A 47 -9.76 18.03 -9.67
C LYS A 47 -8.63 17.31 -8.92
N ALA A 48 -8.54 15.98 -9.01
CA ALA A 48 -7.45 15.22 -8.41
C ALA A 48 -6.09 15.72 -8.91
N ARG A 49 -5.11 15.82 -8.02
CA ARG A 49 -3.76 16.30 -8.36
C ARG A 49 -2.75 15.20 -8.15
N LYS A 50 -1.78 15.08 -9.07
CA LYS A 50 -0.61 14.22 -8.89
C LYS A 50 0.22 14.76 -7.72
N LEU A 51 0.58 13.88 -6.79
CA LEU A 51 1.46 14.18 -5.68
C LEU A 51 2.91 14.16 -6.17
N SER A 52 3.71 15.15 -5.78
CA SER A 52 5.15 15.14 -6.06
C SER A 52 5.90 14.22 -5.09
N LYS A 53 5.46 14.20 -3.83
CA LYS A 53 5.97 13.35 -2.76
C LYS A 53 4.82 12.81 -1.90
N ILE A 54 5.04 11.66 -1.28
CA ILE A 54 4.17 11.02 -0.29
C ILE A 54 5.07 10.28 0.71
N THR A 55 4.69 10.19 1.99
CA THR A 55 5.50 9.41 2.93
C THR A 55 5.30 7.91 2.72
N TYR A 56 6.20 7.08 3.27
CA TYR A 56 6.02 5.63 3.24
C TYR A 56 4.72 5.21 3.93
N GLU A 57 4.41 5.79 5.09
CA GLU A 57 3.21 5.51 5.88
C GLU A 57 1.94 5.90 5.14
N GLU A 58 1.90 7.11 4.57
CA GLU A 58 0.78 7.57 3.76
C GLU A 58 0.55 6.67 2.54
N MET A 59 1.63 6.27 1.86
CA MET A 59 1.53 5.35 0.73
C MET A 59 1.09 3.95 1.17
N LEU A 60 1.54 3.47 2.34
CA LEU A 60 1.13 2.18 2.89
C LEU A 60 -0.38 2.16 3.18
N GLU A 61 -0.90 3.22 3.80
CA GLU A 61 -2.33 3.38 4.09
C GLU A 61 -3.15 3.54 2.81
N MET A 62 -2.69 4.35 1.86
CA MET A 62 -3.40 4.48 0.59
C MET A 62 -3.42 3.15 -0.19
N ALA A 63 -2.31 2.41 -0.21
CA ALA A 63 -2.22 1.13 -0.88
C ALA A 63 -3.09 0.06 -0.21
N SER A 64 -3.17 0.04 1.13
CA SER A 64 -4.02 -0.89 1.88
C SER A 64 -5.51 -0.63 1.60
N GLN A 65 -5.90 0.65 1.46
CA GLN A 65 -7.30 1.07 1.25
C GLN A 65 -7.71 1.17 -0.23
N GLY A 66 -6.98 0.51 -1.14
CA GLY A 66 -7.41 0.31 -2.52
C GLY A 66 -6.71 1.16 -3.59
N ALA A 67 -5.70 1.96 -3.25
CA ALA A 67 -4.86 2.60 -4.26
C ALA A 67 -3.97 1.56 -4.97
N LYS A 68 -4.34 1.16 -6.19
CA LYS A 68 -3.69 0.06 -6.94
C LYS A 68 -2.40 0.47 -7.66
N VAL A 69 -1.59 1.34 -7.07
CA VAL A 69 -0.40 1.92 -7.71
C VAL A 69 0.89 1.18 -7.35
N LEU A 70 1.11 0.93 -6.05
CA LEU A 70 2.24 0.18 -5.53
C LEU A 70 1.75 -0.97 -4.65
N GLN A 71 2.50 -2.07 -4.61
CA GLN A 71 2.19 -3.19 -3.73
C GLN A 71 2.68 -2.88 -2.31
N THR A 72 1.80 -3.05 -1.31
CA THR A 72 2.04 -2.73 0.11
C THR A 72 3.37 -3.29 0.63
N ARG A 73 3.70 -4.55 0.30
CA ARG A 73 4.97 -5.19 0.70
C ARG A 73 6.21 -4.48 0.18
N ALA A 74 6.16 -3.92 -1.02
CA ALA A 74 7.29 -3.19 -1.58
C ALA A 74 7.48 -1.83 -0.88
N VAL A 75 6.37 -1.15 -0.57
CA VAL A 75 6.38 0.10 0.20
C VAL A 75 6.93 -0.14 1.61
N GLU A 76 6.47 -1.19 2.29
CA GLU A 76 6.97 -1.59 3.61
C GLU A 76 8.46 -1.93 3.58
N MET A 77 8.92 -2.65 2.55
CA MET A 77 10.35 -2.94 2.40
C MET A 77 11.18 -1.69 2.16
N ALA A 78 10.66 -0.75 1.35
CA ALA A 78 11.30 0.52 1.06
C ALA A 78 11.43 1.37 2.33
N MET A 79 10.36 1.42 3.14
CA MET A 79 10.34 2.07 4.46
C MET A 79 11.41 1.49 5.39
N ASN A 80 11.40 0.17 5.58
CA ASN A 80 12.29 -0.52 6.51
C ASN A 80 13.79 -0.35 6.18
N HIS A 81 14.12 -0.12 4.91
CA HIS A 81 15.50 0.02 4.44
C HIS A 81 15.85 1.45 4.00
N GLY A 82 14.93 2.40 4.15
CA GLY A 82 15.12 3.80 3.72
C GLY A 82 15.35 3.96 2.22
N VAL A 83 14.80 3.07 1.39
CA VAL A 83 14.95 3.13 -0.07
C VAL A 83 13.92 4.07 -0.66
N ARG A 84 14.37 5.26 -1.08
CA ARG A 84 13.51 6.18 -1.85
C ARG A 84 12.95 5.47 -3.07
N THR A 85 11.64 5.56 -3.27
CA THR A 85 10.98 4.88 -4.39
C THR A 85 10.21 5.89 -5.24
N GLU A 86 10.33 5.88 -6.57
CA GLU A 86 9.54 6.74 -7.45
C GLU A 86 8.60 5.92 -8.31
N VAL A 87 7.30 6.22 -8.25
CA VAL A 87 6.30 5.65 -9.16
C VAL A 87 6.27 6.49 -10.44
N ARG A 88 6.54 5.88 -11.59
CA ARG A 88 6.62 6.58 -12.88
C ARG A 88 5.82 5.87 -13.97
N SER A 89 5.43 6.62 -14.99
CA SER A 89 4.83 6.02 -16.18
C SER A 89 5.90 5.46 -17.11
N SER A 90 5.67 4.29 -17.69
CA SER A 90 6.45 3.75 -18.81
C SER A 90 6.23 4.52 -20.12
N PHE A 91 5.18 5.35 -20.20
CA PHE A 91 4.74 6.04 -21.42
C PHE A 91 5.13 7.53 -21.44
N SER A 92 5.78 8.03 -20.39
CA SER A 92 6.16 9.44 -20.27
C SER A 92 7.51 9.61 -19.58
N ALA A 93 8.25 10.64 -19.98
CA ALA A 93 9.49 11.04 -19.31
C ALA A 93 9.24 11.98 -18.11
N GLU A 94 7.99 12.33 -17.83
CA GLU A 94 7.64 13.17 -16.70
C GLU A 94 8.08 12.57 -15.37
N ARG A 95 8.33 13.45 -14.38
CA ARG A 95 8.56 13.02 -13.01
C ARG A 95 7.27 12.44 -12.43
N GLY A 96 7.47 11.40 -11.64
CA GLY A 96 6.42 10.70 -10.96
C GLY A 96 6.21 11.20 -9.54
N THR A 97 5.73 10.31 -8.67
CA THR A 97 5.60 10.56 -7.24
C THR A 97 6.70 9.86 -6.47
N LEU A 98 7.42 10.61 -5.64
CA LEU A 98 8.44 10.08 -4.74
C LEU A 98 7.83 9.62 -3.41
N VAL A 99 8.07 8.36 -3.05
CA VAL A 99 7.79 7.78 -1.73
C VAL A 99 9.04 7.90 -0.88
N VAL A 100 8.95 8.65 0.23
CA VAL A 100 10.11 9.08 1.03
C VAL A 100 9.83 9.07 2.54
N ASN A 101 10.86 9.30 3.35
CA ASN A 101 10.68 9.53 4.78
C ASN A 101 9.95 10.86 5.03
N GLU A 102 9.23 10.93 6.14
CA GLU A 102 8.46 12.11 6.55
C GLU A 102 9.32 13.38 6.66
N GLU A 103 10.58 13.26 7.11
CA GLU A 103 11.54 14.36 7.23
C GLU A 103 11.87 15.06 5.90
N GLU A 104 11.64 14.39 4.76
CA GLU A 104 11.90 14.95 3.44
C GLU A 104 10.73 15.79 2.89
N ILE A 105 9.62 15.86 3.63
CA ILE A 105 8.42 16.63 3.29
C ILE A 105 8.34 17.84 4.23
N VAL A 106 8.64 19.02 3.67
CA VAL A 106 8.69 20.29 4.43
C VAL A 106 7.30 20.78 4.81
N GLU A 107 6.34 20.71 3.89
CA GLU A 107 4.96 21.11 4.12
C GLU A 107 4.08 19.88 4.30
N LYS A 108 3.61 19.65 5.53
CA LYS A 108 2.67 18.57 5.82
C LYS A 108 1.25 19.02 5.50
N GLN A 109 0.60 18.29 4.61
CA GLN A 109 -0.85 18.39 4.42
C GLN A 109 -1.54 17.71 5.61
N VAL A 110 -2.71 18.20 6.02
CA VAL A 110 -3.53 17.51 7.04
C VAL A 110 -4.11 16.21 6.48
N VAL A 111 -4.40 16.19 5.17
CA VAL A 111 -4.91 15.03 4.44
C VAL A 111 -4.16 14.93 3.12
N SER A 112 -3.43 13.83 2.93
CA SER A 112 -2.58 13.62 1.76
C SER A 112 -3.35 13.00 0.59
N GLY A 113 -4.38 12.21 0.88
CA GLY A 113 -5.26 11.67 -0.15
C GLY A 113 -6.50 10.96 0.38
N ILE A 114 -7.34 10.53 -0.56
CA ILE A 114 -8.55 9.76 -0.33
C ILE A 114 -8.46 8.50 -1.19
N ALA A 115 -8.37 7.36 -0.52
CA ALA A 115 -8.51 6.04 -1.14
C ALA A 115 -9.91 5.47 -0.86
N TYR A 116 -10.35 4.53 -1.68
CA TYR A 116 -11.60 3.82 -1.45
C TYR A 116 -11.52 2.42 -2.07
N SER A 117 -12.24 1.48 -1.45
CA SER A 117 -12.52 0.17 -1.99
C SER A 117 -14.03 0.01 -2.21
N ARG A 118 -14.43 -0.62 -3.31
CA ARG A 118 -15.82 -1.02 -3.58
C ARG A 118 -16.03 -2.52 -3.41
N ASP A 119 -14.95 -3.27 -3.22
CA ASP A 119 -14.95 -4.73 -3.23
C ASP A 119 -14.93 -5.26 -1.79
N GLU A 120 -15.89 -4.78 -1.00
CA GLU A 120 -16.01 -5.10 0.42
C GLU A 120 -17.46 -5.40 0.80
N ALA A 121 -17.63 -6.36 1.70
CA ALA A 121 -18.90 -6.68 2.32
C ALA A 121 -18.79 -6.53 3.84
N LYS A 122 -19.70 -5.73 4.42
CA LYS A 122 -19.76 -5.55 5.87
C LYS A 122 -20.62 -6.64 6.51
N ILE A 123 -20.04 -7.40 7.44
CA ILE A 123 -20.74 -8.36 8.29
C ILE A 123 -20.70 -7.84 9.73
N THR A 124 -21.83 -7.88 10.43
CA THR A 124 -21.92 -7.46 11.84
C THR A 124 -22.48 -8.60 12.68
N LEU A 125 -21.69 -9.06 13.65
CA LEU A 125 -22.14 -10.02 14.66
C LEU A 125 -22.66 -9.23 15.86
N VAL A 126 -23.92 -9.45 16.21
CA VAL A 126 -24.59 -8.75 17.31
C VAL A 126 -24.70 -9.66 18.54
N ARG A 127 -24.70 -9.05 19.73
CA ARG A 127 -24.85 -9.76 21.02
C ARG A 127 -23.82 -10.87 21.22
N VAL A 128 -22.59 -10.59 20.80
CA VAL A 128 -21.44 -11.46 21.02
C VAL A 128 -21.06 -11.39 22.50
N ALA A 129 -20.78 -12.53 23.13
CA ALA A 129 -20.36 -12.57 24.53
C ALA A 129 -18.99 -11.90 24.71
N ASP A 130 -18.88 -10.98 25.67
CA ASP A 130 -17.60 -10.33 25.98
C ASP A 130 -16.79 -11.18 26.97
N ARG A 131 -16.08 -12.16 26.43
CA ARG A 131 -15.14 -12.99 27.19
C ARG A 131 -13.97 -13.43 26.31
N PRO A 132 -12.79 -13.71 26.90
CA PRO A 132 -11.65 -14.22 26.15
C PRO A 132 -11.99 -15.44 25.29
N GLY A 133 -11.43 -15.49 24.09
CA GLY A 133 -11.60 -16.59 23.13
C GLY A 133 -12.74 -16.43 22.12
N VAL A 134 -13.67 -15.49 22.32
CA VAL A 134 -14.81 -15.32 21.39
C VAL A 134 -14.36 -14.78 20.03
N ALA A 135 -13.50 -13.77 20.00
CA ALA A 135 -12.92 -13.27 18.75
C ALA A 135 -12.16 -14.38 17.99
N ALA A 136 -11.39 -15.21 18.70
CA ALA A 136 -10.68 -16.34 18.09
C ALA A 136 -11.65 -17.37 17.48
N SER A 137 -12.78 -17.65 18.13
CA SER A 137 -13.81 -18.55 17.59
C SER A 137 -14.52 -18.00 16.35
N ILE A 138 -14.51 -16.68 16.16
CA ILE A 138 -15.08 -16.00 14.99
C ILE A 138 -14.06 -15.99 13.83
N PHE A 139 -12.84 -15.52 14.08
CA PHE A 139 -11.85 -15.32 13.02
C PHE A 139 -11.06 -16.58 12.65
N GLY A 140 -10.95 -17.57 13.55
CA GLY A 140 -10.28 -18.84 13.29
C GLY A 140 -10.85 -19.59 12.07
N PRO A 141 -12.16 -19.90 12.05
CA PRO A 141 -12.79 -20.55 10.90
C PRO A 141 -12.68 -19.75 9.59
N LEU A 142 -12.70 -18.41 9.66
CA LEU A 142 -12.52 -17.55 8.48
C LEU A 142 -11.11 -17.70 7.90
N ALA A 143 -10.08 -17.73 8.76
CA ALA A 143 -8.70 -17.94 8.35
C ALA A 143 -8.49 -19.35 7.76
N GLU A 144 -9.06 -20.39 8.38
CA GLU A 144 -9.02 -21.77 7.85
C GLU A 144 -9.70 -21.88 6.48
N ALA A 145 -10.80 -21.15 6.27
CA ALA A 145 -11.48 -21.05 4.99
C ALA A 145 -10.80 -20.09 3.98
N SER A 146 -9.63 -19.53 4.33
CA SER A 146 -8.89 -18.55 3.51
C SER A 146 -9.72 -17.32 3.13
N VAL A 147 -10.62 -16.89 4.00
CA VAL A 147 -11.40 -15.66 3.85
C VAL A 147 -10.57 -14.50 4.40
N ASN A 148 -10.22 -13.54 3.54
CA ASN A 148 -9.51 -12.34 3.95
C ASN A 148 -10.46 -11.37 4.67
N VAL A 149 -10.08 -10.92 5.86
CA VAL A 149 -10.82 -9.93 6.65
C VAL A 149 -9.97 -8.68 6.70
N ASP A 150 -10.50 -7.58 6.18
CA ASP A 150 -9.81 -6.29 6.14
C ASP A 150 -10.08 -5.47 7.42
N MET A 151 -11.24 -4.83 7.50
CA MET A 151 -11.58 -3.99 8.66
C MET A 151 -12.27 -4.77 9.78
N ILE A 152 -11.69 -4.71 10.98
CA ILE A 152 -12.28 -5.25 12.21
C ILE A 152 -12.64 -4.09 13.14
N VAL A 153 -13.92 -3.97 13.48
CA VAL A 153 -14.42 -2.98 14.44
C VAL A 153 -15.21 -3.70 15.53
N GLN A 154 -14.75 -3.57 16.77
CA GLN A 154 -15.48 -3.98 17.96
C GLN A 154 -15.73 -2.75 18.82
N ASN A 155 -17.00 -2.50 19.14
CA ASN A 155 -17.38 -1.51 20.14
C ASN A 155 -17.90 -2.23 21.38
N VAL A 156 -17.68 -1.64 22.56
CA VAL A 156 -18.15 -2.15 23.86
C VAL A 156 -19.45 -1.46 24.24
#